data_AF-A0A7Y2MLW1-F1
#
_entry.id   AF-A0A7Y2MLW1-F1
#
_cell.length_a   1.000
_cell.length_b   1.000
_cell.length_c   1.000
_cell.angle_alpha   90.00
_cell.angle_beta   90.00
_cell.angle_gamma   90.00
#
_symmetry.space_group_name_H-M   'P 1'
#
loop_
_entity.id
_entity.type
_entity.pdbx_description
1 polymer ?
#
loop_
_entity_poly.entity_id
_entity_poly.type
_entity_poly.pdbx_seq_one_letter_code
_entity_poly.pdbx_strand_id
1 'polypeptide(L)'
;MYNILKKPSWKRAYWLLCGWFAINFSIYIGARYFTTSPFLSTIYNGVFIFLILCLLIYPIWQYCHVLIRFKIALQGTLHVFGVIAWYFLMGSVYYFFDYYLDNFRTFDEWKEYLTEFLGTNAFQLYYQYVTAVFVFYILDYTEKLREKEKQERELALQNQEMQLSLLKSQINPHFLFNTLNSISMLIGSNKEKARQMINRLSQVFRYALDSYDDQKVSLSEELKFTENYLNIQKVRFE
;
A
#
# COMPACT_ATOMS: atom_id res chain seq x y z
N MET A 1 -0.24 -21.04 -7.37
CA MET A 1 1.19 -20.73 -7.10
C MET A 1 1.34 -19.22 -7.00
N TYR A 2 1.08 -18.63 -5.83
CA TYR A 2 1.26 -17.19 -5.59
C TYR A 2 1.98 -17.02 -4.26
N ASN A 3 3.30 -17.21 -4.31
CA ASN A 3 4.19 -17.04 -3.17
C ASN A 3 5.31 -16.05 -3.53
N ILE A 4 4.91 -14.92 -4.11
CA ILE A 4 5.82 -13.81 -4.39
C ILE A 4 5.96 -13.00 -3.09
N LEU A 5 6.85 -13.50 -2.24
CA LEU A 5 7.71 -12.70 -1.36
C LEU A 5 6.99 -11.87 -0.28
N LYS A 6 6.49 -12.58 0.74
CA LYS A 6 6.40 -12.10 2.15
C LYS A 6 7.78 -11.80 2.77
N LYS A 7 8.76 -11.29 2.02
CA LYS A 7 9.98 -10.75 2.63
C LYS A 7 9.64 -9.34 3.12
N PRO A 8 9.81 -9.02 4.41
CA PRO A 8 9.61 -7.67 4.89
C PRO A 8 10.44 -6.70 4.01
N SER A 9 9.72 -5.82 3.32
CA SER A 9 10.22 -4.74 2.45
C SER A 9 11.41 -4.01 3.10
N TRP A 10 11.28 -3.75 4.40
CA TRP A 10 12.26 -3.06 5.23
C TRP A 10 13.60 -3.79 5.35
N LYS A 11 13.64 -5.13 5.43
CA LYS A 11 14.92 -5.87 5.54
C LYS A 11 15.76 -5.71 4.29
N ARG A 12 15.11 -5.78 3.12
CA ARG A 12 15.79 -5.56 1.83
C ARG A 12 16.29 -4.13 1.72
N ALA A 13 15.43 -3.16 2.05
CA ALA A 13 15.80 -1.76 2.02
C ALA A 13 16.94 -1.42 2.99
N TYR A 14 16.96 -2.04 4.18
CA TYR A 14 18.04 -1.89 5.15
C TYR A 14 19.37 -2.34 4.56
N TRP A 15 19.44 -3.55 3.99
CA TRP A 15 20.67 -4.05 3.38
C TRP A 15 21.11 -3.26 2.15
N LEU A 16 20.16 -2.77 1.34
CA LEU A 16 20.46 -1.87 0.22
C LEU A 16 21.02 -0.54 0.71
N LEU A 17 20.48 0.02 1.79
CA LEU A 17 20.96 1.26 2.39
C LEU A 17 22.35 1.08 3.01
N CYS A 18 22.59 -0.02 3.72
CA CYS A 18 23.92 -0.38 4.20
C CYS A 18 24.92 -0.52 3.05
N GLY A 19 24.53 -1.20 1.95
CA GLY A 19 25.36 -1.32 0.75
C GLY A 19 25.66 0.03 0.09
N TRP A 20 24.65 0.90 0.00
CA TRP A 20 24.81 2.26 -0.50
C TRP A 20 25.79 3.08 0.35
N PHE A 21 25.67 3.01 1.67
CA PHE A 21 26.62 3.66 2.57
C PHE A 21 28.01 3.04 2.50
N ALA A 22 28.14 1.72 2.32
CA ALA A 22 29.43 1.07 2.15
C ALA A 22 30.18 1.62 0.91
N ILE A 23 29.48 1.83 -0.21
CA ILE A 23 30.06 2.42 -1.42
C ILE A 23 30.54 3.85 -1.15
N ASN A 24 29.69 4.70 -0.59
CA ASN A 24 30.05 6.09 -0.24
C ASN A 24 31.25 6.14 0.71
N PHE A 25 31.26 5.24 1.70
CA PHE A 25 32.32 5.16 2.69
C PHE A 25 33.65 4.67 2.10
N SER A 26 33.58 3.72 1.16
CA SER A 26 34.75 3.23 0.41
C SER A 26 35.38 4.33 -0.44
N ILE A 27 34.56 5.15 -1.08
CA ILE A 27 35.03 6.32 -1.84
C ILE A 27 35.71 7.33 -0.91
N TYR A 28 35.12 7.59 0.28
CA TYR A 28 35.69 8.50 1.27
C TYR A 28 37.06 8.02 1.79
N ILE A 29 37.19 6.74 2.18
CA ILE A 29 38.49 6.17 2.57
C ILE A 29 39.49 6.26 1.40
N GLY A 30 39.06 5.91 0.19
CA GLY A 30 39.91 5.96 -1.00
C GLY A 30 40.42 7.37 -1.32
N ALA A 31 39.61 8.41 -1.10
CA ALA A 31 40.04 9.80 -1.22
C ALA A 31 41.08 10.17 -0.16
N ARG A 32 40.87 9.74 1.10
CA ARG A 32 41.82 9.99 2.19
C ARG A 32 43.14 9.24 2.06
N TYR A 33 43.15 8.07 1.42
CA TYR A 33 44.35 7.26 1.17
C TYR A 33 45.52 8.07 0.61
N PHE A 34 45.25 9.01 -0.29
CA PHE A 34 46.28 9.83 -0.94
C PHE A 34 46.77 11.02 -0.09
N THR A 35 46.20 11.24 1.09
CA THR A 35 46.39 12.47 1.87
C THR A 35 46.80 12.25 3.33
N THR A 36 46.57 11.08 3.93
CA THR A 36 46.80 10.84 5.37
C THR A 36 47.65 9.60 5.66
N SER A 37 48.61 9.74 6.58
CA SER A 37 49.38 8.65 7.21
C SER A 37 49.10 8.66 8.73
N PRO A 38 48.79 7.52 9.39
CA PRO A 38 48.86 6.13 8.90
C PRO A 38 47.59 5.59 8.22
N PHE A 39 47.77 4.79 7.16
CA PHE A 39 46.66 4.20 6.38
C PHE A 39 45.82 3.18 7.14
N LEU A 40 46.45 2.33 7.96
CA LEU A 40 45.76 1.25 8.66
C LEU A 40 44.72 1.77 9.64
N SER A 41 45.05 2.80 10.43
CA SER A 41 44.11 3.39 11.39
C SER A 41 42.91 4.02 10.69
N THR A 42 43.13 4.68 9.54
CA THR A 42 42.05 5.22 8.69
C THR A 42 41.06 4.13 8.24
N ILE A 43 41.55 2.94 7.87
CA ILE A 43 40.68 1.81 7.53
C ILE A 43 39.92 1.32 8.76
N TYR A 44 40.62 1.04 9.86
CA TYR A 44 39.98 0.48 11.06
C TYR A 44 38.90 1.42 11.61
N ASN A 45 39.23 2.69 11.84
CA ASN A 45 38.30 3.72 12.30
C ASN A 45 37.12 3.86 11.36
N GLY A 46 37.40 3.83 10.06
CA GLY A 46 36.34 3.92 9.08
C GLY A 46 35.37 2.74 9.10
N VAL A 47 35.87 1.51 9.22
CA VAL A 47 35.02 0.32 9.36
C VAL A 47 34.14 0.41 10.60
N PHE A 48 34.67 0.85 11.75
CA PHE A 48 33.87 1.03 12.96
C PHE A 48 32.78 2.08 12.81
N ILE A 49 33.11 3.24 12.23
CA ILE A 49 32.14 4.31 11.94
C ILE A 49 31.03 3.78 11.02
N PHE A 50 31.37 3.02 9.97
CA PHE A 50 30.41 2.42 9.07
C PHE A 50 29.49 1.40 9.77
N LEU A 51 30.03 0.55 10.65
CA LEU A 51 29.23 -0.40 11.41
C LEU A 51 28.25 0.32 12.35
N ILE A 52 28.70 1.38 13.04
CA ILE A 52 27.85 2.22 13.87
C ILE A 52 26.74 2.86 13.03
N LEU A 53 27.09 3.44 11.87
CA LEU A 53 26.12 4.01 10.93
C LEU A 53 25.03 3.00 10.56
N CYS A 54 25.42 1.76 10.23
CA CYS A 54 24.46 0.70 9.88
C CYS A 54 23.53 0.36 11.06
N LEU A 55 24.09 0.22 12.27
CA LEU A 55 23.31 -0.05 13.48
C LEU A 55 22.31 1.06 13.77
N LEU A 56 22.67 2.32 13.50
CA LEU A 56 21.83 3.48 13.76
C LEU A 56 20.71 3.71 12.74
N ILE A 57 20.69 3.00 11.60
CA ILE A 57 19.55 3.07 10.66
C ILE A 57 18.26 2.60 11.35
N TYR A 58 18.33 1.51 12.12
CA TYR A 58 17.15 0.96 12.80
C TYR A 58 16.48 1.94 13.78
N PRO A 59 17.19 2.57 14.74
CA PRO A 59 16.58 3.57 15.61
C PRO A 59 16.09 4.81 14.85
N ILE A 60 16.75 5.24 13.75
CA ILE A 60 16.20 6.30 12.88
C ILE A 60 14.84 5.88 12.33
N TRP A 61 14.69 4.65 11.86
CA TRP A 61 13.42 4.16 11.33
C TRP A 61 12.36 4.02 12.42
N GLN A 62 12.71 3.59 13.63
CA GLN A 62 11.78 3.61 14.77
C GLN A 62 11.32 5.03 15.13
N TYR A 63 12.25 5.98 15.10
CA TYR A 63 11.94 7.40 15.28
C TYR A 63 10.94 7.88 14.22
N CYS A 64 11.20 7.61 12.94
CA CYS A 64 10.29 7.99 11.86
C CYS A 64 8.91 7.31 11.98
N HIS A 65 8.86 6.05 12.40
CA HIS A 65 7.61 5.32 12.62
C HIS A 65 6.74 5.96 13.72
N VAL A 66 7.36 6.49 14.79
CA VAL A 66 6.65 7.28 15.80
C VAL A 66 6.17 8.61 15.20
N LEU A 67 7.00 9.28 14.38
CA LEU A 67 6.68 10.57 13.78
C LEU A 67 5.46 10.55 12.86
N ILE A 68 5.23 9.46 12.12
CA ILE A 68 4.07 9.32 11.22
C ILE A 68 2.73 9.56 11.94
N ARG A 69 2.65 9.34 13.26
CA ARG A 69 1.44 9.56 14.07
C ARG A 69 1.06 11.03 14.23
N PHE A 70 1.98 11.96 13.95
CA PHE A 70 1.80 13.39 14.11
C PHE A 70 1.48 14.09 12.78
N LYS A 71 1.01 15.34 12.86
CA LYS A 71 0.77 16.18 11.67
C LYS A 71 2.09 16.49 10.95
N ILE A 72 2.04 16.66 9.63
CA ILE A 72 3.21 16.91 8.76
C ILE A 72 4.08 18.09 9.22
N ALA A 73 3.46 19.17 9.73
CA ALA A 73 4.19 20.32 10.26
C ALA A 73 5.06 19.96 11.48
N LEU A 74 4.53 19.13 12.39
CA LEU A 74 5.27 18.67 13.57
C LEU A 74 6.36 17.66 13.18
N GLN A 75 6.10 16.80 12.19
CA GLN A 75 7.12 15.89 11.64
C GLN A 75 8.33 16.66 11.12
N GLY A 76 8.10 17.72 10.33
CA GLY A 76 9.16 18.58 9.81
C GLY A 76 10.02 19.18 10.93
N THR A 77 9.38 19.79 11.93
CA THR A 77 10.09 20.34 13.10
C THR A 77 10.88 19.28 13.85
N LEU A 78 10.30 18.09 14.07
CA LEU A 78 10.98 16.99 14.76
C LEU A 78 12.15 16.43 13.94
N HIS A 79 12.07 16.41 12.60
CA HIS A 79 13.22 16.05 11.77
C HIS A 79 14.35 17.08 11.83
N VAL A 80 14.06 18.37 12.00
CA VAL A 80 15.11 19.38 12.24
C VAL A 80 15.87 19.07 13.53
N PHE A 81 15.17 18.77 14.62
CA PHE A 81 15.81 18.31 15.86
C PHE A 81 16.56 16.98 15.67
N GLY A 82 16.02 16.08 14.86
CA GLY A 82 16.66 14.80 14.52
C GLY A 82 17.98 14.97 13.78
N VAL A 83 18.07 15.90 12.82
CA VAL A 83 19.31 16.25 12.11
C VAL A 83 20.35 16.81 13.08
N ILE A 84 19.94 17.68 14.00
CA ILE A 84 20.84 18.27 15.01
C ILE A 84 21.35 17.17 15.95
N ALA A 85 20.47 16.32 16.46
CA ALA A 85 20.85 15.20 17.33
C ALA A 85 21.79 14.21 16.61
N TRP A 86 21.51 13.93 15.33
CA TRP A 86 22.36 13.10 14.47
C TRP A 86 23.75 13.71 14.30
N TYR A 87 23.82 15.01 14.05
CA TYR A 87 25.07 15.74 13.92
C TYR A 87 25.94 15.60 15.17
N PHE A 88 25.39 15.87 16.35
CA PHE A 88 26.13 15.73 17.61
C PHE A 88 26.54 14.29 17.89
N LEU A 89 25.66 13.32 17.64
CA LEU A 89 25.96 11.90 17.86
C LEU A 89 27.09 11.43 16.94
N MET A 90 26.91 11.55 15.63
CA MET A 90 27.90 11.07 14.67
C MET A 90 29.16 11.92 14.68
N GLY A 91 29.06 13.24 14.82
CA GLY A 91 30.23 14.10 14.97
C GLY A 91 31.09 13.69 16.17
N SER A 92 30.47 13.29 17.29
CA SER A 92 31.20 12.76 18.46
C SER A 92 31.83 11.39 18.19
N VAL A 93 31.17 10.52 17.41
CA VAL A 93 31.73 9.24 16.99
C VAL A 93 32.95 9.45 16.08
N TYR A 94 32.84 10.35 15.09
CA TYR A 94 33.96 10.72 14.22
C TYR A 94 35.11 11.33 15.04
N TYR A 95 34.81 12.21 15.99
CA TYR A 95 35.82 12.76 16.90
C TYR A 95 36.56 11.66 17.68
N PHE A 96 35.81 10.73 18.26
CA PHE A 96 36.38 9.65 19.06
C PHE A 96 37.33 8.75 18.25
N PHE A 97 36.91 8.33 17.06
CA PHE A 97 37.71 7.41 16.23
C PHE A 97 38.83 8.12 15.47
N ASP A 98 38.57 9.23 14.78
CA ASP A 98 39.58 9.89 13.93
C ASP A 98 40.55 10.78 14.72
N TYR A 99 40.17 11.25 15.92
CA TYR A 99 40.90 12.32 16.62
C TYR A 99 41.35 11.92 18.03
N TYR A 100 40.46 11.34 18.85
CA TYR A 100 40.82 10.97 20.21
C TYR A 100 41.73 9.73 20.26
N LEU A 101 41.37 8.66 19.54
CA LEU A 101 42.15 7.42 19.52
C LEU A 101 43.45 7.51 18.72
N ASP A 102 43.42 8.20 17.58
CA ASP A 102 44.57 8.24 16.65
C ASP A 102 45.57 9.38 16.95
N ASN A 103 45.09 10.55 17.40
CA ASN A 103 45.92 11.75 17.55
C ASN A 103 46.21 12.14 19.01
N PHE A 104 45.80 11.31 19.99
CA PHE A 104 45.98 11.57 21.42
C PHE A 104 45.47 12.96 21.88
N ARG A 105 44.45 13.50 21.20
CA ARG A 105 43.85 14.79 21.54
C ARG A 105 42.90 14.67 22.73
N THR A 106 42.73 15.77 23.46
CA THR A 106 41.99 15.78 24.75
C THR A 106 40.51 16.05 24.54
N PHE A 107 39.66 15.62 25.47
CA PHE A 107 38.20 15.89 25.39
C PHE A 107 37.86 17.38 25.25
N ASP A 108 38.72 18.27 25.73
CA ASP A 108 38.54 19.73 25.68
C ASP A 108 38.45 20.27 24.23
N GLU A 109 39.02 19.55 23.25
CA GLU A 109 39.00 19.94 21.83
C GLU A 109 37.73 19.48 21.10
N TRP A 110 36.83 18.72 21.74
CA TRP A 110 35.63 18.17 21.10
C TRP A 110 34.74 19.25 20.49
N LYS A 111 34.57 20.38 21.19
CA LYS A 111 33.74 21.49 20.73
C LYS A 111 34.34 22.17 19.50
N GLU A 112 35.65 22.37 19.49
CA GLU A 112 36.37 22.98 18.37
C GLU A 112 36.29 22.06 17.15
N TYR A 113 36.53 20.76 17.34
CA TYR A 113 36.35 19.76 16.29
C TYR A 113 34.93 19.79 15.71
N LEU A 114 33.88 19.75 16.55
CA LEU A 114 32.51 19.84 16.06
C LEU A 114 32.20 21.16 15.37
N THR A 115 32.91 22.24 15.69
CA THR A 115 32.72 23.53 15.01
C THR A 115 33.39 23.53 13.63
N GLU A 116 34.59 22.96 13.51
CA GLU A 116 35.28 22.77 12.23
C GLU A 116 34.54 21.77 11.32
N PHE A 117 33.98 20.73 11.93
CA PHE A 117 33.26 19.68 11.23
C PHE A 117 31.96 20.18 10.57
N LEU A 118 31.41 21.34 11.00
CA LEU A 118 30.23 21.98 10.40
C LEU A 118 30.43 22.37 8.93
N GLY A 119 31.67 22.46 8.45
CA GLY A 119 32.00 22.76 7.06
C GLY A 119 31.67 21.61 6.09
N THR A 120 32.66 21.16 5.32
CA THR A 120 32.45 20.17 4.25
C THR A 120 31.99 18.80 4.76
N ASN A 121 32.35 18.43 5.99
CA ASN A 121 32.09 17.08 6.51
C ASN A 121 30.67 16.94 7.08
N ALA A 122 30.04 18.04 7.54
CA ALA A 122 28.65 18.04 7.98
C ALA A 122 27.66 17.67 6.88
N PHE A 123 27.98 18.00 5.62
CA PHE A 123 27.17 17.61 4.48
C PHE A 123 27.03 16.08 4.38
N GLN A 124 28.10 15.33 4.66
CA GLN A 124 28.06 13.87 4.65
C GLN A 124 27.14 13.30 5.74
N LEU A 125 27.19 13.85 6.96
CA LEU A 125 26.30 13.43 8.05
C LEU A 125 24.84 13.75 7.74
N TYR A 126 24.58 14.95 7.23
CA TYR A 126 23.25 15.36 6.78
C TYR A 126 22.73 14.41 5.70
N TYR A 127 23.55 14.10 4.70
CA TYR A 127 23.22 13.19 3.61
C TYR A 127 22.82 11.79 4.13
N GLN A 128 23.58 11.23 5.07
CA GLN A 128 23.28 9.93 5.68
C GLN A 128 21.91 9.92 6.37
N TYR A 129 21.64 10.93 7.20
CA TYR A 129 20.36 11.05 7.91
C TYR A 129 19.19 11.19 6.94
N VAL A 130 19.28 12.14 5.99
CA VAL A 130 18.22 12.41 5.03
C VAL A 130 17.96 11.19 4.15
N THR A 131 18.99 10.48 3.69
CA THR A 131 18.82 9.27 2.89
C THR A 131 18.10 8.18 3.68
N ALA A 132 18.45 7.97 4.96
CA ALA A 132 17.80 6.98 5.82
C ALA A 132 16.31 7.32 6.07
N VAL A 133 16.01 8.60 6.33
CA VAL A 133 14.63 9.10 6.52
C VAL A 133 13.82 8.99 5.22
N PHE A 134 14.42 9.37 4.09
CA PHE A 134 13.77 9.33 2.78
C PHE A 134 13.38 7.90 2.38
N VAL A 135 14.31 6.94 2.54
CA VAL A 135 14.02 5.53 2.29
C VAL A 135 12.87 5.04 3.17
N PHE A 136 12.83 5.43 4.44
CA PHE A 136 11.73 5.05 5.33
C PHE A 136 10.37 5.55 4.83
N TYR A 137 10.25 6.85 4.50
CA TYR A 137 8.97 7.40 4.01
C TYR A 137 8.54 6.83 2.66
N ILE A 138 9.48 6.50 1.77
CA ILE A 138 9.15 5.77 0.53
C ILE A 138 8.54 4.42 0.86
N LEU A 139 9.13 3.65 1.76
CA LEU A 139 8.62 2.33 2.12
C LEU A 139 7.21 2.43 2.69
N ASP A 140 7.00 3.32 3.67
CA ASP A 140 5.69 3.56 4.28
C ASP A 140 4.64 4.00 3.24
N TYR A 141 4.98 4.93 2.34
CA TYR A 141 4.09 5.37 1.28
C TYR A 141 3.72 4.23 0.32
N THR A 142 4.69 3.40 -0.08
CA THR A 142 4.43 2.26 -0.98
C THR A 142 3.57 1.18 -0.33
N GLU A 143 3.68 0.97 0.98
CA GLU A 143 2.83 0.02 1.70
C GLU A 143 1.38 0.53 1.78
N LYS A 144 1.19 1.80 2.16
CA LYS A 144 -0.12 2.45 2.19
C LYS A 144 -0.80 2.45 0.82
N LEU A 145 -0.04 2.68 -0.25
CA LEU A 145 -0.58 2.65 -1.62
C LEU A 145 -1.09 1.25 -1.98
N ARG A 146 -0.32 0.21 -1.68
CA ARG A 146 -0.74 -1.19 -1.93
C ARG A 146 -1.97 -1.59 -1.12
N GLU A 147 -2.06 -1.14 0.14
CA GLU A 147 -3.24 -1.39 0.97
C GLU A 147 -4.48 -0.71 0.39
N LYS A 148 -4.35 0.53 -0.06
CA LYS A 148 -5.43 1.27 -0.71
C LYS A 148 -5.88 0.60 -2.00
N GLU A 149 -4.95 0.23 -2.88
CA GLU A 149 -5.26 -0.50 -4.13
C GLU A 149 -5.97 -1.83 -3.86
N LYS A 150 -5.58 -2.53 -2.79
CA LYS A 150 -6.25 -3.77 -2.38
C LYS A 150 -7.68 -3.51 -1.91
N GLN A 151 -7.90 -2.50 -1.09
CA GLN A 151 -9.24 -2.11 -0.62
C GLN A 151 -10.14 -1.68 -1.78
N GLU A 152 -9.63 -0.88 -2.71
CA GLU A 152 -10.37 -0.46 -3.90
C GLU A 152 -10.78 -1.67 -4.75
N ARG A 153 -9.89 -2.66 -4.91
CA ARG A 153 -10.21 -3.90 -5.64
C ARG A 153 -11.25 -4.76 -4.91
N GLU A 154 -11.18 -4.85 -3.59
CA GLU A 154 -12.17 -5.57 -2.78
C GLU A 154 -13.56 -4.90 -2.88
N LEU A 155 -13.63 -3.57 -2.80
CA LEU A 155 -14.86 -2.80 -2.98
C LEU A 155 -15.44 -2.96 -4.40
N ALA A 156 -14.59 -2.96 -5.43
CA ALA A 156 -15.02 -3.17 -6.81
C ALA A 156 -15.66 -4.55 -7.00
N LEU A 157 -15.07 -5.60 -6.41
CA LEU A 157 -15.64 -6.95 -6.45
C LEU A 157 -16.98 -7.02 -5.70
N GLN A 158 -17.07 -6.43 -4.51
CA GLN A 158 -18.33 -6.38 -3.75
C GLN A 158 -19.44 -5.66 -4.53
N ASN A 159 -19.10 -4.55 -5.22
CA ASN A 159 -20.06 -3.84 -6.07
C ASN A 159 -20.53 -4.71 -7.25
N GLN A 160 -19.63 -5.44 -7.90
CA GLN A 160 -20.00 -6.37 -8.97
C GLN A 160 -20.91 -7.50 -8.46
N GLU A 161 -20.59 -8.09 -7.31
CA GLU A 161 -21.43 -9.11 -6.68
C GLU A 161 -22.81 -8.57 -6.31
N MET A 162 -22.88 -7.33 -5.83
CA MET A 162 -24.14 -6.66 -5.50
C MET A 162 -24.98 -6.39 -6.76
N GLN A 163 -24.38 -5.87 -7.83
CA GLN A 163 -25.06 -5.68 -9.12
C GLN A 163 -25.59 -7.00 -9.67
N LEU A 164 -24.80 -8.08 -9.55
CA LEU A 164 -25.19 -9.41 -9.99
C LEU A 164 -26.32 -9.98 -9.10
N SER A 165 -26.28 -9.73 -7.80
CA SER A 165 -27.36 -10.09 -6.86
C SER A 165 -28.66 -9.33 -7.15
N LEU A 166 -28.58 -8.02 -7.44
CA LEU A 166 -29.72 -7.20 -7.87
C LEU A 166 -30.31 -7.71 -9.19
N LEU A 167 -29.47 -8.00 -10.18
CA LEU A 167 -29.92 -8.58 -11.44
C LEU A 167 -30.59 -9.95 -11.22
N LYS A 168 -30.03 -10.79 -10.33
CA LYS A 168 -30.64 -12.06 -9.95
C LYS A 168 -31.97 -11.89 -9.21
N SER A 169 -32.11 -10.91 -8.33
CA SER A 169 -33.33 -10.72 -7.53
C SER A 169 -34.52 -10.23 -8.35
N GLN A 170 -34.28 -9.54 -9.47
CA GLN A 170 -35.32 -9.20 -10.45
C GLN A 170 -35.95 -10.43 -11.11
N ILE A 171 -35.22 -11.54 -11.14
CA ILE A 171 -35.73 -12.85 -11.57
C ILE A 171 -36.09 -13.65 -10.32
N ASN A 172 -37.37 -13.81 -10.00
CA ASN A 172 -37.75 -14.77 -8.96
C ASN A 172 -37.50 -16.21 -9.49
N PRO A 173 -36.44 -16.91 -9.07
CA PRO A 173 -36.05 -18.17 -9.70
C PRO A 173 -37.11 -19.24 -9.44
N HIS A 174 -37.73 -19.20 -8.26
CA HIS A 174 -38.82 -20.09 -7.90
C HIS A 174 -40.05 -19.87 -8.79
N PHE A 175 -40.40 -18.61 -9.10
CA PHE A 175 -41.45 -18.32 -10.08
C PHE A 175 -41.12 -18.91 -11.46
N LEU A 176 -39.88 -18.76 -11.93
CA LEU A 176 -39.44 -19.30 -13.21
C LEU A 176 -39.55 -20.83 -13.26
N PHE A 177 -38.94 -21.53 -12.31
CA PHE A 177 -38.96 -22.99 -12.27
C PHE A 177 -40.38 -23.55 -12.15
N ASN A 178 -41.22 -22.96 -11.29
CA ASN A 178 -42.59 -23.42 -11.15
C ASN A 178 -43.40 -23.17 -12.43
N THR A 179 -43.19 -22.04 -13.09
CA THR A 179 -43.88 -21.74 -14.35
C THR A 179 -43.47 -22.73 -15.45
N LEU A 180 -42.18 -23.06 -15.56
CA LEU A 180 -41.68 -24.06 -16.51
C LEU A 180 -42.26 -25.45 -16.24
N ASN A 181 -42.37 -25.84 -14.96
CA ASN A 181 -42.99 -27.12 -14.58
C ASN A 181 -44.47 -27.18 -14.99
N SER A 182 -45.25 -26.13 -14.72
CA SER A 182 -46.66 -26.06 -15.17
C SER A 182 -46.78 -26.11 -16.70
N ILE A 183 -45.89 -25.42 -17.42
CA ILE A 183 -45.84 -25.50 -18.89
C ILE A 183 -45.56 -26.94 -19.34
N SER A 184 -44.62 -27.64 -18.71
CA SER A 184 -44.29 -29.04 -19.03
C SER A 184 -45.50 -29.97 -18.90
N MET A 185 -46.27 -29.82 -17.81
CA MET A 185 -47.51 -30.57 -17.62
C MET A 185 -48.57 -30.24 -18.68
N LEU A 186 -48.69 -28.96 -19.06
CA LEU A 186 -49.63 -28.51 -20.09
C LEU A 186 -49.26 -28.98 -21.50
N ILE A 187 -47.98 -29.21 -21.81
CA ILE A 187 -47.61 -29.75 -23.12
C ILE A 187 -48.27 -31.12 -23.37
N GLY A 188 -48.42 -31.94 -22.32
CA GLY A 188 -49.08 -33.24 -22.39
C GLY A 188 -50.61 -33.16 -22.43
N SER A 189 -51.22 -32.18 -21.76
CA SER A 189 -52.68 -32.11 -21.60
C SER A 189 -53.37 -31.06 -22.49
N ASN A 190 -52.78 -29.88 -22.66
CA ASN A 190 -53.31 -28.77 -23.44
C ASN A 190 -52.20 -27.90 -24.05
N LYS A 191 -51.78 -28.28 -25.26
CA LYS A 191 -50.68 -27.62 -26.01
C LYS A 191 -50.91 -26.13 -26.26
N GLU A 192 -52.15 -25.72 -26.49
CA GLU A 192 -52.46 -24.31 -26.75
C GLU A 192 -52.30 -23.46 -25.50
N LYS A 193 -52.75 -23.96 -24.34
CA LYS A 193 -52.56 -23.30 -23.03
C LYS A 193 -51.09 -23.21 -22.66
N ALA A 194 -50.30 -24.25 -22.95
CA ALA A 194 -48.83 -24.23 -22.78
C ALA A 194 -48.18 -23.13 -23.62
N ARG A 195 -48.56 -23.02 -24.91
CA ARG A 195 -48.05 -21.99 -25.84
C ARG A 195 -48.39 -20.57 -25.36
N GLN A 196 -49.59 -20.35 -24.84
CA GLN A 196 -49.98 -19.07 -24.25
C GLN A 196 -49.17 -18.73 -22.99
N MET A 197 -48.91 -19.70 -22.10
CA MET A 197 -48.06 -19.50 -20.93
C MET A 197 -46.62 -19.13 -21.32
N ILE A 198 -46.04 -19.78 -22.33
CA ILE A 198 -44.70 -19.45 -22.82
C ILE A 198 -44.63 -18.00 -23.30
N ASN A 199 -45.61 -17.55 -24.09
CA ASN A 199 -45.67 -16.17 -24.58
C ASN A 199 -45.80 -15.16 -23.44
N ARG A 200 -46.66 -15.42 -22.45
CA ARG A 200 -46.83 -14.56 -21.27
C ARG A 200 -45.56 -14.51 -20.42
N LEU A 201 -44.91 -15.66 -20.22
CA LEU A 201 -43.65 -15.75 -19.49
C LEU A 201 -42.56 -14.92 -20.19
N SER A 202 -42.45 -15.01 -21.51
CA SER A 202 -41.52 -14.21 -22.29
C SER A 202 -41.76 -12.70 -22.15
N GLN A 203 -43.04 -12.26 -22.13
CA GLN A 203 -43.40 -10.85 -21.94
C GLN A 203 -43.06 -10.34 -20.53
N VAL A 204 -43.31 -11.16 -19.49
CA VAL A 204 -42.96 -10.83 -18.09
C VAL A 204 -41.45 -10.68 -17.93
N PHE A 205 -40.65 -11.60 -18.48
CA PHE A 205 -39.19 -11.54 -18.38
C PHE A 205 -38.58 -10.40 -19.20
N ARG A 206 -39.10 -10.13 -20.40
CA ARG A 206 -38.66 -9.00 -21.21
C ARG A 206 -38.90 -7.69 -20.47
N TYR A 207 -40.09 -7.48 -19.92
CA TYR A 207 -40.38 -6.31 -19.10
C TYR A 207 -39.47 -6.21 -17.87
N ALA A 208 -39.26 -7.29 -17.12
CA ALA A 208 -38.43 -7.29 -15.93
C ALA A 208 -36.95 -6.94 -16.21
N LEU A 209 -36.42 -7.33 -17.37
CA LEU A 209 -35.04 -7.04 -17.77
C LEU A 209 -34.88 -5.66 -18.43
N ASP A 210 -35.87 -5.22 -19.23
CA ASP A 210 -35.83 -3.94 -19.93
C ASP A 210 -36.09 -2.74 -18.98
N SER A 211 -36.77 -2.97 -17.84
CA SER A 211 -37.07 -1.95 -16.82
C SER A 211 -35.88 -1.62 -15.90
N TYR A 212 -34.71 -2.24 -16.10
CA TYR A 212 -33.54 -2.10 -15.22
C TYR A 212 -32.88 -0.70 -15.27
N ASP A 213 -33.11 0.09 -16.33
CA ASP A 213 -32.33 1.30 -16.61
C ASP A 213 -32.94 2.61 -16.05
N ASP A 214 -33.63 2.55 -14.90
CA ASP A 214 -34.22 3.71 -14.20
C ASP A 214 -35.14 4.60 -15.08
N GLN A 215 -35.64 4.03 -16.19
CA GLN A 215 -36.55 4.72 -17.10
C GLN A 215 -37.96 4.69 -16.54
N LYS A 216 -38.60 5.86 -16.47
CA LYS A 216 -40.03 5.97 -16.14
C LYS A 216 -40.84 5.20 -17.17
N VAL A 217 -41.46 4.08 -16.76
CA VAL A 217 -42.38 3.28 -17.58
C VAL A 217 -43.80 3.85 -17.54
N SER A 218 -44.59 3.60 -18.57
CA SER A 218 -46.00 4.02 -18.59
C SER A 218 -46.87 3.13 -17.70
N LEU A 219 -47.91 3.71 -17.09
CA LEU A 219 -48.89 2.96 -16.29
C LEU A 219 -49.53 1.81 -17.11
N SER A 220 -49.71 2.00 -18.41
CA SER A 220 -50.23 0.96 -19.31
C SER A 220 -49.32 -0.26 -19.43
N GLU A 221 -48.00 -0.06 -19.45
CA GLU A 221 -47.03 -1.17 -19.51
C GLU A 221 -47.01 -1.94 -18.19
N GLU A 222 -47.10 -1.22 -17.07
CA GLU A 222 -47.12 -1.77 -15.71
C GLU A 222 -48.39 -2.61 -15.45
N LEU A 223 -49.55 -2.13 -15.93
CA LEU A 223 -50.81 -2.88 -15.90
C LEU A 223 -50.74 -4.13 -16.78
N LYS A 224 -50.20 -4.03 -17.99
CA LYS A 224 -50.05 -5.17 -18.92
C LYS A 224 -49.11 -6.23 -18.37
N PHE A 225 -48.01 -5.82 -17.73
CA PHE A 225 -47.10 -6.72 -17.02
C PHE A 225 -47.83 -7.46 -15.90
N THR A 226 -48.57 -6.72 -15.06
CA THR A 226 -49.31 -7.27 -13.92
C THR A 226 -50.37 -8.27 -14.38
N GLU A 227 -51.11 -7.96 -15.45
CA GLU A 227 -52.11 -8.86 -16.03
C GLU A 227 -51.47 -10.16 -16.54
N ASN A 228 -50.35 -10.06 -17.27
CA ASN A 228 -49.61 -11.24 -17.73
C ASN A 228 -49.10 -12.10 -16.57
N TYR A 229 -48.56 -11.46 -15.52
CA TYR A 229 -48.08 -12.14 -14.33
C TYR A 229 -49.21 -12.87 -13.57
N LEU A 230 -50.34 -12.20 -13.32
CA LEU A 230 -51.50 -12.80 -12.67
C LEU A 230 -52.08 -13.97 -13.46
N ASN A 231 -52.12 -13.84 -14.79
CA ASN A 231 -52.57 -14.89 -15.68
C ASN A 231 -51.68 -16.13 -15.63
N ILE A 232 -50.36 -15.97 -15.49
CA ILE A 232 -49.44 -17.09 -15.26
C ILE A 232 -49.73 -17.75 -13.91
N GLN A 233 -49.90 -16.94 -12.85
CA GLN A 233 -50.17 -17.46 -11.50
C GLN A 233 -51.46 -18.27 -11.45
N LYS A 234 -52.55 -17.80 -12.08
CA LYS A 234 -53.83 -18.53 -12.14
C LYS A 234 -53.65 -19.94 -12.69
N VAL A 235 -52.97 -20.09 -13.82
CA VAL A 235 -52.74 -21.41 -14.43
C VAL A 235 -51.81 -22.29 -13.59
N ARG A 236 -50.94 -21.69 -12.76
CA ARG A 236 -50.03 -22.41 -11.88
C ARG A 236 -50.73 -23.01 -10.65
N PHE A 237 -51.89 -22.49 -10.27
CA PHE A 237 -52.67 -22.90 -9.10
C PHE A 237 -54.00 -23.61 -9.46
N GLU A 238 -54.20 -23.92 -10.75
CA GLU A 238 -55.27 -24.78 -11.28
C GLU A 238 -54.82 -26.25 -11.34
#